data_AF-A0A1H0GPP3-F1
#
_entry.id   AF-A0A1H0GPP3-F1
#
_cell.length_a   1.000
_cell.length_b   1.000
_cell.length_c   1.000
_cell.angle_alpha   90.00
_cell.angle_beta   90.00
_cell.angle_gamma   90.00
#
_symmetry.space_group_name_H-M   'P 1'
#
loop_
_entity.id
_entity.type
_entity.pdbx_description
1 polymer ?
#
loop_
_entity_poly.entity_id
_entity_poly.type
_entity_poly.pdbx_seq_one_letter_code
_entity_poly.pdbx_strand_id
1 'polypeptide(L)'
;MQAIFEWDLLSIYFMKSGILKVKGGLSMNHNLTELEVEHLRSLIGGHGTVAKKLEAYAQSCTDPELKTIFERDAQAAKQAQQDLMSYLN
;
A
#
# COMPACT_ATOMS: atom_id res chain seq x y z
N MET A 1 19.84 2.32 18.56
CA MET A 1 19.04 2.91 17.45
C MET A 1 19.21 2.17 16.11
N GLN A 2 19.87 1.00 16.06
CA GLN A 2 20.03 0.19 14.83
C GLN A 2 19.07 -1.01 14.73
N ALA A 3 18.37 -1.38 15.81
CA ALA A 3 17.53 -2.58 15.83
C ALA A 3 16.12 -2.41 15.23
N ILE A 4 15.67 -1.17 15.01
CA ILE A 4 14.34 -0.89 14.43
C ILE A 4 14.33 -1.10 12.91
N PHE A 5 15.50 -1.03 12.26
CA PHE A 5 15.63 -1.16 10.81
C PHE A 5 15.46 -2.59 10.28
N GLU A 6 15.84 -3.63 11.03
CA GLU A 6 15.73 -5.01 10.53
C GLU A 6 14.31 -5.60 10.63
N TRP A 7 13.54 -5.22 11.64
CA TRP A 7 12.17 -5.72 11.79
C TRP A 7 11.18 -5.11 10.78
N ASP A 8 11.46 -3.90 10.28
CA ASP A 8 10.63 -3.25 9.26
C ASP A 8 10.85 -3.83 7.85
N LEU A 9 12.09 -4.19 7.50
CA LEU A 9 12.41 -4.86 6.23
C LEU A 9 11.79 -6.25 6.15
N LEU A 10 11.75 -7.00 7.26
CA LEU A 10 11.04 -8.28 7.35
C LEU A 10 9.52 -8.11 7.16
N SER A 11 8.93 -7.02 7.67
CA SER A 11 7.51 -6.72 7.47
C SER A 11 7.17 -6.37 6.01
N ILE A 12 8.08 -5.67 5.32
CA ILE A 12 7.98 -5.38 3.88
C ILE A 12 8.17 -6.68 3.06
N TYR A 13 9.09 -7.56 3.46
CA TYR A 13 9.33 -8.84 2.80
C TYR A 13 8.18 -9.83 3.01
N PHE A 14 7.56 -9.83 4.19
CA PHE A 14 6.41 -10.68 4.52
C PHE A 14 5.14 -10.23 3.77
N MET A 15 4.97 -8.92 3.55
CA MET A 15 3.87 -8.38 2.72
C MET A 15 4.03 -8.73 1.24
N LYS A 16 5.26 -8.95 0.76
CA LYS A 16 5.55 -9.45 -0.59
C LYS A 16 5.32 -10.96 -0.73
N SER A 17 5.25 -11.70 0.38
CA SER A 17 5.02 -13.15 0.43
C SER A 17 3.56 -13.56 0.68
N GLY A 18 2.63 -12.61 0.74
CA GLY A 18 1.19 -12.83 0.87
C GLY A 18 0.54 -13.37 -0.40
N ILE A 19 1.00 -14.50 -0.93
CA ILE A 19 0.29 -15.28 -1.95
C ILE A 19 -0.87 -15.99 -1.26
N LEU A 20 -1.97 -15.24 -1.07
CA LEU A 20 -3.27 -15.82 -0.78
C LEU A 20 -3.74 -16.58 -2.03
N LYS A 21 -3.96 -17.88 -1.83
CA LYS A 21 -4.51 -18.82 -2.79
C LYS A 21 -5.98 -18.46 -3.04
N VAL A 22 -6.25 -17.60 -4.01
CA VAL A 22 -7.62 -17.30 -4.46
C VAL A 22 -8.11 -18.46 -5.33
N LYS A 23 -8.94 -19.32 -4.73
CA LYS A 23 -9.82 -20.26 -5.44
C LYS A 23 -11.24 -19.71 -5.33
N GLY A 24 -11.83 -19.27 -6.44
CA GLY A 24 -13.26 -18.97 -6.48
C GLY A 24 -13.72 -18.10 -7.66
N GLY A 25 -14.27 -18.76 -8.68
CA GLY A 25 -15.50 -18.38 -9.41
C GLY A 25 -15.64 -17.00 -10.06
N LEU A 26 -15.65 -16.99 -11.39
CA LEU A 26 -16.14 -15.90 -12.25
C LEU A 26 -17.58 -15.47 -11.93
N SER A 27 -17.87 -14.17 -12.01
CA SER A 27 -19.12 -13.65 -12.57
C SER A 27 -18.95 -12.21 -13.00
N MET A 28 -19.15 -11.90 -14.27
CA MET A 28 -19.15 -10.53 -14.78
C MET A 28 -20.44 -9.81 -14.38
N ASN A 29 -20.33 -8.59 -13.85
CA ASN A 29 -21.42 -7.63 -13.82
C ASN A 29 -20.87 -6.20 -13.94
N HIS A 30 -21.64 -5.29 -14.53
CA HIS A 30 -21.27 -3.87 -14.73
C HIS A 30 -21.23 -3.04 -13.43
N ASN A 31 -21.29 -3.74 -12.30
CA ASN A 31 -21.01 -3.29 -10.94
C ASN A 31 -19.86 -4.17 -10.47
N LEU A 32 -18.82 -3.58 -9.88
CA LEU A 32 -17.69 -4.34 -9.30
C LEU A 32 -18.21 -5.57 -8.57
N THR A 33 -17.71 -6.73 -8.96
CA THR A 33 -18.03 -7.98 -8.27
C THR A 33 -17.58 -7.91 -6.83
N GLU A 34 -18.17 -8.70 -5.93
CA GLU A 34 -17.75 -8.73 -4.53
C GLU A 34 -16.24 -8.97 -4.38
N LEU A 35 -15.68 -9.83 -5.23
CA LEU A 35 -14.24 -10.11 -5.30
C LEU A 35 -13.43 -8.89 -5.79
N GLU A 36 -13.89 -8.18 -6.81
CA GLU A 36 -13.22 -6.96 -7.29
C GLU A 36 -13.31 -5.82 -6.25
N VAL A 37 -14.42 -5.71 -5.52
CA VAL A 37 -14.56 -4.77 -4.40
C VAL A 37 -13.59 -5.14 -3.28
N GLU A 38 -13.47 -6.41 -2.94
CA GLU A 38 -12.50 -6.87 -1.92
C GLU A 38 -11.06 -6.59 -2.36
N HIS A 39 -10.71 -6.91 -3.62
CA HIS A 39 -9.42 -6.60 -4.18
C HIS A 39 -9.14 -5.09 -4.17
N LEU A 40 -10.10 -4.25 -4.58
CA LEU A 40 -9.96 -2.79 -4.55
C LEU A 40 -9.78 -2.27 -3.12
N ARG A 41 -10.57 -2.75 -2.16
CA ARG A 41 -10.41 -2.37 -0.74
C ARG A 41 -9.04 -2.78 -0.20
N SER A 42 -8.57 -3.98 -0.54
CA SER A 42 -7.24 -4.47 -0.17
C SER A 42 -6.14 -3.58 -0.76
N LEU A 43 -6.25 -3.22 -2.04
CA LEU A 43 -5.31 -2.30 -2.69
C LEU A 43 -5.32 -0.91 -2.06
N ILE A 44 -6.50 -0.33 -1.82
CA ILE A 44 -6.68 0.96 -1.13
C ILE A 44 -6.03 0.93 0.25
N GLY A 45 -6.28 -0.13 1.04
CA GLY A 45 -5.66 -0.31 2.36
C GLY A 45 -4.15 -0.49 2.29
N GLY A 46 -3.65 -1.21 1.28
CA GLY A 46 -2.24 -1.39 1.01
C GLY A 46 -1.53 -0.05 0.72
N HIS A 47 -2.08 0.75 -0.19
CA HIS A 47 -1.56 2.08 -0.51
C HIS A 47 -1.58 3.03 0.69
N GLY A 48 -2.66 3.02 1.49
CA GLY A 48 -2.73 3.81 2.72
C GLY A 48 -1.69 3.40 3.77
N THR A 49 -1.37 2.10 3.86
CA THR A 49 -0.33 1.58 4.75
C THR A 49 1.06 2.00 4.27
N VAL A 50 1.33 1.88 2.96
CA VAL A 50 2.59 2.30 2.35
C VAL A 50 2.82 3.80 2.53
N ALA A 51 1.79 4.63 2.30
CA ALA A 51 1.88 6.08 2.50
C ALA A 51 2.30 6.43 3.94
N LYS A 52 1.65 5.86 4.96
CA LYS A 52 1.98 6.09 6.36
C LYS A 52 3.42 5.68 6.72
N LYS A 53 3.89 4.56 6.17
CA LYS A 53 5.26 4.09 6.38
C LYS A 53 6.27 5.05 5.77
N LEU A 54 6.04 5.47 4.52
CA LEU A 54 6.90 6.42 3.83
C LEU A 54 6.94 7.78 4.55
N GLU A 55 5.81 8.27 5.08
CA GLU A 55 5.80 9.46 5.93
C GLU A 55 6.61 9.30 7.21
N ALA A 56 6.50 8.15 7.89
CA ALA A 56 7.30 7.86 9.06
C ALA A 56 8.80 7.78 8.73
N TYR A 57 9.15 7.22 7.57
CA TYR A 57 10.53 7.20 7.08
C TYR A 57 11.03 8.60 6.73
N ALA A 58 10.23 9.44 6.07
CA ALA A 58 10.58 10.84 5.81
C ALA A 58 10.84 11.64 7.10
N GLN A 59 10.08 11.38 8.17
CA GLN A 59 10.24 12.05 9.47
C GLN A 59 11.48 11.58 10.23
N SER A 60 11.86 10.31 10.08
CA SER A 60 13.01 9.70 10.77
C SER A 60 14.31 9.78 9.97
N CYS A 61 14.25 10.18 8.70
CA CYS A 61 15.42 10.32 7.85
C CYS A 61 16.08 11.70 8.03
N THR A 62 17.40 11.70 8.18
CA THR A 62 18.23 12.91 8.22
C THR A 62 18.76 13.31 6.86
N ASP A 63 18.72 12.41 5.87
CA ASP A 63 19.16 12.68 4.51
C ASP A 63 18.08 13.43 3.72
N PRO A 64 18.37 14.64 3.20
CA PRO A 64 17.39 15.48 2.53
C PRO A 64 16.90 14.92 1.19
N GLU A 65 17.72 14.15 0.48
CA GLU A 65 17.35 13.55 -0.80
C GLU A 65 16.40 12.36 -0.59
N LEU A 66 16.75 11.46 0.34
CA LEU A 66 15.89 10.34 0.74
C LEU A 66 14.57 10.83 1.35
N LYS A 67 14.61 11.88 2.17
CA LYS A 67 13.40 12.50 2.70
C LYS A 67 12.48 12.98 1.59
N THR A 68 13.02 13.68 0.59
CA THR A 68 12.23 14.15 -0.56
C THR A 68 11.63 12.99 -1.36
N ILE A 69 12.39 11.90 -1.54
CA ILE A 69 11.91 10.69 -2.21
C ILE A 69 10.76 10.06 -1.41
N PHE A 70 10.90 9.89 -0.10
CA PHE A 70 9.87 9.31 0.75
C PHE A 70 8.60 10.17 0.79
N GLU A 71 8.72 11.50 0.88
CA GLU A 71 7.57 12.42 0.84
C GLU A 71 6.85 12.35 -0.51
N ARG A 72 7.59 12.34 -1.62
CA ARG A 72 7.04 12.19 -2.97
C ARG A 72 6.30 10.86 -3.12
N ASP A 73 6.92 9.77 -2.70
CA ASP A 73 6.36 8.44 -2.86
C ASP A 73 5.16 8.23 -1.93
N ALA A 74 5.17 8.82 -0.73
CA ALA A 74 4.01 8.87 0.16
C ALA A 74 2.83 9.60 -0.49
N GLN A 75 3.10 10.74 -1.13
CA GLN A 75 2.08 11.51 -1.82
C GLN A 75 1.53 10.76 -3.05
N ALA A 76 2.39 10.10 -3.82
CA ALA A 76 1.97 9.25 -4.94
C ALA A 76 1.09 8.08 -4.46
N ALA A 77 1.44 7.44 -3.35
CA ALA A 77 0.64 6.37 -2.75
C ALA A 77 -0.74 6.87 -2.29
N LYS A 78 -0.82 8.08 -1.71
CA LYS A 78 -2.11 8.71 -1.35
C LYS A 78 -2.96 9.03 -2.57
N GLN A 79 -2.35 9.56 -3.64
CA GLN A 79 -3.07 9.88 -4.86
C GLN A 79 -3.64 8.59 -5.49
N ALA A 80 -2.82 7.55 -5.61
CA ALA A 80 -3.28 6.24 -6.08
C ALA A 80 -4.40 5.68 -5.20
N GLN A 81 -4.32 5.84 -3.88
CA GLN A 81 -5.40 5.45 -2.97
C GLN A 81 -6.71 6.21 -3.27
N GLN A 82 -6.64 7.52 -3.51
CA GLN A 82 -7.79 8.35 -3.85
C GLN A 82 -8.39 7.99 -5.21
N ASP A 83 -7.55 7.74 -6.20
CA ASP A 83 -7.97 7.30 -7.52
C ASP A 83 -8.64 5.93 -7.43
N LEU A 84 -8.09 4.99 -6.63
CA LEU A 84 -8.70 3.69 -6.38
C LEU A 84 -10.06 3.80 -5.66
N MET A 85 -10.20 4.72 -4.71
CA MET A 85 -11.49 5.00 -4.06
C MET A 85 -12.53 5.56 -5.04
N SER A 86 -12.11 6.25 -6.11
CA SER A 86 -13.04 6.76 -7.13
C SER A 86 -13.73 5.65 -7.92
N TYR A 87 -13.08 4.49 -8.09
CA TYR A 87 -13.68 3.32 -8.74
C TYR A 87 -14.71 2.60 -7.86
N LEU A 88 -14.77 2.89 -6.56
CA LEU A 88 -15.80 2.35 -5.66
C LEU A 88 -17.12 3.14 -5.68
N ASN A 89 -17.15 4.30 -6.35
CA ASN A 89 -18.32 5.19 -6.42
C ASN A 89 -19.18 4.97 -7.67
#